data_AF-A0A2E0A2J9-F1
#
_entry.id   AF-A0A2E0A2J9-F1
#
_cell.length_a   1.000
_cell.length_b   1.000
_cell.length_c   1.000
_cell.angle_alpha   90.00
_cell.angle_beta   90.00
_cell.angle_gamma   90.00
#
_symmetry.space_group_name_H-M   'P 1'
#
loop_
_entity.id
_entity.type
_entity.pdbx_description
1 polymer ?
#
loop_
_entity_poly.entity_id
_entity_poly.type
_entity_poly.pdbx_seq_one_letter_code
_entity_poly.pdbx_strand_id
1 'polypeptide(L)'
;WSTLAIELPDPYSVRTDTPETTEPAQEVPAQPETEPEFPAASGEELLTEEDTGDGPSAGSSPPQPETDPDNEPPLPRLEALPPLPAEQTSVETVVNTPVPAYDVIMQERILTGLMYLYDRGQMNLVLIAAGDTAPVAANAIAAWQRDRGEEKGIALIMIDARENPALQLPLDELLKPLDIRILDLITRDNRMTQWQLNNRRGMMKRQHNDNYMQIVLNGAGADDPATVRRVRGWLRQYAAGTELP
;
A
#
# COMPACT_ATOMS: atom_id res chain seq x y z
N TRP A 1 18.16 21.72 16.65
CA TRP A 1 17.30 20.70 16.04
C TRP A 1 18.03 20.12 14.86
N SER A 2 18.45 18.87 14.96
CA SER A 2 18.75 18.01 13.82
C SER A 2 17.43 17.53 13.23
N THR A 3 17.36 17.40 11.91
CA THR A 3 16.16 16.89 11.23
C THR A 3 16.55 15.66 10.45
N LEU A 4 15.84 14.56 10.71
CA LEU A 4 15.85 13.36 9.90
C LEU A 4 14.51 13.29 9.17
N ALA A 5 14.54 13.41 7.85
CA ALA A 5 13.37 13.16 7.02
C ALA A 5 13.36 11.68 6.64
N ILE A 6 12.23 11.02 6.87
CA ILE A 6 11.97 9.67 6.40
C ILE A 6 10.85 9.80 5.37
N GLU A 7 11.20 9.66 4.09
CA GLU A 7 10.21 9.56 3.02
C GLU A 7 9.56 8.18 3.09
N LEU A 8 8.24 8.16 3.22
CA LEU A 8 7.45 6.94 3.26
C LEU A 8 7.00 6.63 1.82
N PRO A 9 7.22 5.41 1.30
CA PRO A 9 6.66 5.02 0.01
C PRO A 9 5.14 5.18 0.04
N ASP A 10 4.53 5.46 -1.10
CA ASP A 10 3.07 5.53 -1.16
C ASP A 10 2.46 4.16 -0.79
N PRO A 11 1.43 4.12 0.09
CA PRO A 11 0.78 2.88 0.52
C PRO A 11 0.16 2.06 -0.61
N TYR A 12 0.08 2.64 -1.82
CA TYR A 12 -0.60 2.08 -2.98
C TYR A 12 0.22 2.25 -4.27
N SER A 13 1.52 1.97 -4.22
CA SER A 13 2.19 1.52 -5.44
C SER A 13 1.79 0.07 -5.70
N VAL A 14 0.58 -0.15 -6.20
CA VAL A 14 0.27 -1.41 -6.88
C VAL A 14 1.27 -1.45 -8.03
N ARG A 15 2.33 -2.26 -7.90
CA ARG A 15 2.99 -2.78 -9.08
C ARG A 15 1.91 -3.56 -9.78
N THR A 16 1.28 -2.95 -10.78
CA THR A 16 0.71 -3.74 -11.84
C THR A 16 1.91 -4.45 -12.44
N ASP A 17 2.16 -5.67 -11.98
CA ASP A 17 2.85 -6.66 -12.78
C ASP A 17 1.93 -6.87 -13.98
N THR A 18 1.96 -5.93 -14.92
CA THR A 18 1.42 -6.12 -16.25
C THR A 18 2.24 -7.27 -16.78
N PRO A 19 1.67 -8.48 -16.98
CA PRO A 19 2.42 -9.51 -17.68
C PRO A 19 2.83 -8.88 -19.00
N GLU A 20 4.13 -8.92 -19.30
CA GLU A 20 4.66 -8.63 -20.63
C GLU A 20 3.86 -9.52 -21.60
N THR A 21 2.82 -8.94 -22.20
CA THR A 21 2.18 -9.51 -23.36
C THR A 21 3.22 -9.35 -24.43
N THR A 22 3.90 -10.44 -24.75
CA THR A 22 4.73 -10.55 -25.92
C THR A 22 3.85 -10.22 -27.12
N GLU A 23 3.95 -9.00 -27.63
CA GLU A 23 3.40 -8.62 -28.93
C GLU A 23 4.01 -9.55 -29.99
N PRO A 24 3.22 -10.31 -30.77
CA PRO A 24 3.74 -10.85 -32.00
C PRO A 24 3.85 -9.74 -33.03
N ALA A 25 4.95 -9.82 -33.79
CA ALA A 25 5.42 -8.83 -34.73
C ALA A 25 4.38 -8.38 -35.78
N GLN A 26 4.54 -7.10 -36.16
CA GLN A 26 3.83 -6.36 -37.20
C GLN A 26 3.68 -7.13 -38.52
N GLU A 27 2.48 -7.08 -39.09
CA GLU A 27 2.29 -7.12 -40.54
C GLU A 27 1.55 -5.83 -40.95
N VAL A 28 2.26 -4.98 -41.69
CA VAL A 28 1.74 -3.74 -42.28
C VAL A 28 1.06 -4.08 -43.61
N PRO A 29 -0.17 -3.58 -43.85
CA PRO A 29 -0.57 -3.26 -45.21
C PRO A 29 -0.91 -1.78 -45.36
N ALA A 30 -0.29 -1.22 -46.40
CA ALA A 30 -0.42 0.07 -47.06
C ALA A 30 -1.66 0.94 -46.73
N GLN A 31 -1.36 2.22 -46.44
CA GLN A 31 -2.29 3.35 -46.53
C GLN A 31 -2.84 3.53 -47.95
N PRO A 32 -3.99 4.22 -48.07
CA PRO A 32 -3.92 5.50 -48.76
C PRO A 32 -4.54 6.64 -47.94
N GLU A 33 -3.88 7.79 -48.02
CA GLU A 33 -4.32 9.10 -47.53
C GLU A 33 -5.59 9.57 -48.24
N THR A 34 -6.52 10.24 -47.54
CA THR A 34 -7.08 11.56 -47.90
C THR A 34 -7.84 12.13 -46.69
N GLU A 35 -7.61 13.43 -46.43
CA GLU A 35 -8.07 14.25 -45.29
C GLU A 35 -9.47 14.92 -45.57
N PRO A 36 -10.00 15.88 -44.78
CA PRO A 36 -11.15 15.75 -43.88
C PRO A 36 -12.38 16.61 -44.28
N GLU A 37 -13.56 16.44 -43.62
CA GLU A 37 -14.52 17.55 -43.34
C GLU A 37 -15.71 17.13 -42.42
N PHE A 38 -16.15 18.07 -41.58
CA PHE A 38 -17.24 18.06 -40.56
C PHE A 38 -18.64 18.34 -41.19
N PRO A 39 -19.76 18.57 -40.44
CA PRO A 39 -20.40 17.87 -39.29
C PRO A 39 -21.95 17.61 -39.51
N ALA A 40 -22.58 17.05 -38.46
CA ALA A 40 -23.96 17.28 -37.98
C ALA A 40 -25.12 16.31 -38.34
N ALA A 41 -25.94 16.13 -37.29
CA ALA A 41 -27.40 15.93 -37.25
C ALA A 41 -27.99 14.50 -37.17
N SER A 42 -28.50 14.21 -35.97
CA SER A 42 -29.90 13.80 -35.70
C SER A 42 -30.45 12.44 -36.16
N GLY A 43 -31.07 11.73 -35.21
CA GLY A 43 -32.39 11.12 -35.46
C GLY A 43 -32.52 9.60 -35.39
N GLU A 44 -33.12 9.16 -34.29
CA GLU A 44 -34.20 8.15 -34.19
C GLU A 44 -33.95 6.63 -34.40
N GLU A 45 -34.57 5.93 -33.45
CA GLU A 45 -34.94 4.52 -33.29
C GLU A 45 -34.85 3.55 -34.48
N LEU A 46 -34.35 2.34 -34.21
CA LEU A 46 -35.04 1.12 -34.66
C LEU A 46 -34.68 -0.09 -33.77
N LEU A 47 -35.70 -0.68 -33.15
CA LEU A 47 -35.73 -1.99 -32.52
C LEU A 47 -35.73 -3.11 -33.57
N THR A 48 -35.01 -4.22 -33.31
CA THR A 48 -35.30 -5.63 -33.67
C THR A 48 -33.99 -6.43 -33.59
N GLU A 49 -33.87 -7.69 -33.18
CA GLU A 49 -34.68 -8.75 -32.56
C GLU A 49 -33.67 -9.85 -32.13
N GLU A 50 -34.01 -10.64 -31.12
CA GLU A 50 -33.19 -11.74 -30.58
C GLU A 50 -33.20 -13.00 -31.47
N ASP A 51 -32.02 -13.64 -31.48
CA ASP A 51 -31.72 -15.07 -31.36
C ASP A 51 -32.81 -16.13 -31.64
N THR A 52 -32.51 -17.05 -32.56
CA THR A 52 -32.41 -18.51 -32.32
C THR A 52 -32.30 -19.25 -33.66
N GLY A 53 -31.41 -20.25 -33.77
CA GLY A 53 -31.35 -21.08 -34.98
C GLY A 53 -30.18 -22.07 -35.06
N ASP A 54 -30.40 -23.24 -34.48
CA ASP A 54 -29.53 -24.42 -34.30
C ASP A 54 -29.11 -25.17 -35.61
N GLY A 55 -27.93 -25.80 -35.54
CA GLY A 55 -27.53 -27.00 -36.30
C GLY A 55 -26.40 -26.88 -37.35
N PRO A 56 -25.68 -27.96 -37.74
CA PRO A 56 -25.72 -29.35 -37.24
C PRO A 56 -24.36 -30.00 -36.91
N SER A 57 -24.40 -31.04 -36.05
CA SER A 57 -23.28 -31.92 -35.68
C SER A 57 -23.22 -33.16 -36.61
N ALA A 58 -22.04 -33.47 -37.15
CA ALA A 58 -21.70 -34.72 -37.83
C ALA A 58 -21.06 -35.67 -36.80
N GLY A 59 -21.35 -36.96 -36.67
CA GLY A 59 -21.81 -37.95 -37.62
C GLY A 59 -20.91 -39.17 -37.45
N SER A 60 -21.16 -40.00 -36.43
CA SER A 60 -20.37 -41.20 -36.11
C SER A 60 -21.04 -42.46 -36.66
N SER A 61 -20.33 -43.24 -37.46
CA SER A 61 -20.76 -44.57 -37.94
C SER A 61 -20.04 -45.72 -37.22
N PRO A 62 -20.65 -46.93 -37.13
CA PRO A 62 -20.31 -48.00 -36.17
C PRO A 62 -19.37 -49.10 -36.74
N PRO A 63 -19.00 -50.12 -35.92
CA PRO A 63 -17.84 -51.01 -36.12
C PRO A 63 -18.18 -52.34 -36.81
N GLN A 64 -17.17 -53.12 -37.26
CA GLN A 64 -17.14 -54.61 -37.27
C GLN A 64 -15.78 -55.17 -37.81
N PRO A 65 -15.44 -56.48 -37.61
CA PRO A 65 -14.08 -56.95 -37.29
C PRO A 65 -13.49 -58.06 -38.21
N GLU A 66 -12.25 -58.46 -37.85
CA GLU A 66 -11.47 -59.71 -38.09
C GLU A 66 -10.87 -60.03 -39.48
N THR A 67 -9.54 -60.20 -39.56
CA THR A 67 -8.80 -61.49 -39.71
C THR A 67 -7.32 -61.27 -40.11
N ASP A 68 -6.40 -61.94 -39.40
CA ASP A 68 -4.97 -62.21 -39.73
C ASP A 68 -4.84 -63.08 -41.02
N PRO A 69 -3.68 -63.22 -41.71
CA PRO A 69 -2.32 -63.34 -41.12
C PRO A 69 -1.16 -62.71 -41.94
N ASP A 70 -0.08 -62.29 -41.27
CA ASP A 70 1.25 -62.35 -41.90
C ASP A 70 2.32 -62.79 -40.90
N ASN A 71 3.14 -63.73 -41.37
CA ASN A 71 3.95 -64.65 -40.61
C ASN A 71 5.42 -64.21 -40.65
N GLU A 72 5.91 -63.50 -39.64
CA GLU A 72 7.35 -63.30 -39.41
C GLU A 72 7.72 -63.54 -37.93
N PRO A 73 8.83 -64.28 -37.66
CA PRO A 73 9.23 -64.59 -36.29
C PRO A 73 9.78 -63.35 -35.59
N PRO A 74 9.48 -63.13 -34.29
CA PRO A 74 9.95 -61.94 -33.59
C PRO A 74 11.47 -61.99 -33.36
N LEU A 75 12.15 -60.90 -33.71
CA LEU A 75 13.56 -60.66 -33.42
C LEU A 75 13.82 -60.69 -31.90
N PRO A 76 14.97 -61.22 -31.45
CA PRO A 76 15.31 -61.29 -30.03
C PRO A 76 15.44 -59.88 -29.43
N ARG A 77 14.82 -59.68 -28.25
CA ARG A 77 14.80 -58.39 -27.57
C ARG A 77 16.19 -58.05 -27.03
N LEU A 78 16.70 -56.87 -27.39
CA LEU A 78 17.90 -56.29 -26.79
C LEU A 78 17.63 -55.97 -25.31
N GLU A 79 18.31 -56.68 -24.42
CA GLU A 79 18.24 -56.46 -22.97
C GLU A 79 18.95 -55.14 -22.62
N ALA A 80 18.11 -54.11 -22.41
CA ALA A 80 18.33 -52.82 -21.74
C ALA A 80 19.67 -52.08 -21.97
N LEU A 81 19.56 -50.89 -22.54
CA LEU A 81 20.61 -49.87 -22.49
C LEU A 81 20.81 -49.38 -21.04
N PRO A 82 22.05 -49.13 -20.60
CA PRO A 82 22.33 -48.68 -19.23
C PRO A 82 21.69 -47.31 -18.96
N PRO A 83 21.15 -47.08 -17.74
CA PRO A 83 20.48 -45.83 -17.42
C PRO A 83 21.47 -44.66 -17.40
N LEU A 84 21.07 -43.55 -18.02
CA LEU A 84 21.78 -42.26 -17.92
C LEU A 84 21.66 -41.73 -16.48
N PRO A 85 22.65 -40.98 -15.97
CA PRO A 85 22.61 -40.45 -14.61
C PRO A 85 21.39 -39.53 -14.47
N ALA A 86 20.62 -39.70 -13.40
CA ALA A 86 19.49 -38.82 -13.11
C ALA A 86 20.01 -37.39 -12.93
N GLU A 87 19.67 -36.49 -13.86
CA GLU A 87 19.64 -35.07 -13.57
C GLU A 87 18.61 -34.88 -12.45
N GLN A 88 19.12 -34.66 -11.24
CA GLN A 88 18.32 -34.14 -10.14
C GLN A 88 17.91 -32.73 -10.55
N THR A 89 16.74 -32.59 -11.18
CA THR A 89 16.04 -31.32 -11.17
C THR A 89 15.69 -31.04 -9.71
N SER A 90 16.59 -30.33 -9.03
CA SER A 90 16.28 -29.69 -7.76
C SER A 90 15.18 -28.69 -8.08
N VAL A 91 13.94 -29.05 -7.74
CA VAL A 91 12.85 -28.09 -7.68
C VAL A 91 13.23 -27.16 -6.54
N GLU A 92 13.82 -26.03 -6.87
CA GLU A 92 14.05 -24.96 -5.93
C GLU A 92 12.67 -24.44 -5.54
N THR A 93 12.16 -24.93 -4.41
CA THR A 93 10.93 -24.43 -3.82
C THR A 93 11.14 -22.94 -3.60
N VAL A 94 10.57 -22.11 -4.47
CA VAL A 94 10.49 -20.67 -4.27
C VAL A 94 9.69 -20.48 -2.99
N VAL A 95 10.41 -20.22 -1.89
CA VAL A 95 9.79 -19.84 -0.63
C VAL A 95 9.19 -18.47 -0.89
N ASN A 96 7.89 -18.45 -1.21
CA ASN A 96 7.12 -17.23 -1.35
C ASN A 96 7.07 -16.58 0.04
N THR A 97 8.07 -15.74 0.33
CA THR A 97 8.18 -15.07 1.61
C THR A 97 7.10 -14.00 1.61
N PRO A 98 6.10 -14.07 2.51
CA PRO A 98 5.02 -13.09 2.49
C PRO A 98 5.60 -11.69 2.63
N VAL A 99 5.28 -10.82 1.68
CA VAL A 99 5.67 -9.41 1.73
C VAL A 99 5.00 -8.80 2.97
N PRO A 100 5.76 -8.20 3.91
CA PRO A 100 5.18 -7.63 5.11
C PRO A 100 4.19 -6.52 4.74
N ALA A 101 3.12 -6.40 5.52
CA ALA A 101 2.12 -5.36 5.33
C ALA A 101 2.77 -3.97 5.42
N TYR A 102 2.23 -3.00 4.67
CA TYR A 102 2.80 -1.66 4.53
C TYR A 102 3.04 -0.97 5.89
N ASP A 103 2.06 -1.05 6.79
CA ASP A 103 2.13 -0.49 8.14
C ASP A 103 3.30 -1.06 8.95
N VAL A 104 3.58 -2.37 8.82
CA VAL A 104 4.70 -3.03 9.49
C VAL A 104 6.02 -2.47 8.98
N ILE A 105 6.21 -2.40 7.65
CA ILE A 105 7.43 -1.85 7.05
C ILE A 105 7.64 -0.40 7.50
N MET A 106 6.58 0.41 7.50
CA MET A 106 6.68 1.81 7.88
C MET A 106 6.97 1.98 9.38
N GLN A 107 6.34 1.17 10.22
CA GLN A 107 6.60 1.16 11.65
C GLN A 107 8.07 0.82 11.94
N GLU A 108 8.60 -0.24 11.33
CA GLU A 108 10.01 -0.64 11.47
C GLU A 108 10.97 0.46 11.03
N ARG A 109 10.68 1.15 9.91
CA ARG A 109 11.48 2.28 9.43
C ARG A 109 11.49 3.44 10.42
N ILE A 110 10.32 3.80 10.98
CA ILE A 110 10.22 4.86 11.98
C ILE A 110 11.01 4.48 13.23
N LEU A 111 10.83 3.26 13.74
CA LEU A 111 11.53 2.76 14.93
C LEU A 111 13.05 2.75 14.73
N THR A 112 13.52 2.28 13.57
CA THR A 112 14.95 2.31 13.21
C THR A 112 15.49 3.74 13.18
N GLY A 113 14.73 4.68 12.61
CA GLY A 113 15.09 6.10 12.60
C GLY A 113 15.16 6.71 14.00
N LEU A 114 14.19 6.41 14.86
CA LEU A 114 14.20 6.84 16.27
C LEU A 114 15.41 6.29 17.02
N MET A 115 15.71 5.00 16.85
CA MET A 115 16.85 4.35 17.49
C MET A 115 18.18 4.94 17.03
N TYR A 116 18.33 5.20 15.73
CA TYR A 116 19.50 5.85 15.15
C TYR A 116 19.76 7.26 15.72
N LEU A 117 18.70 8.05 15.96
CA LEU A 117 18.84 9.37 16.58
C LEU A 117 19.20 9.24 18.06
N TYR A 118 18.56 8.30 18.75
CA TYR A 118 18.82 8.03 20.16
C TYR A 118 20.28 7.61 20.40
N ASP A 119 20.82 6.70 19.60
CA ASP A 119 22.20 6.20 19.69
C ASP A 119 23.26 7.31 19.50
N ARG A 120 22.86 8.45 18.91
CA ARG A 120 23.68 9.65 18.75
C ARG A 120 23.53 10.66 19.88
N GLY A 121 22.83 10.29 20.95
CA GLY A 121 22.54 11.15 22.08
C GLY A 121 21.45 12.19 21.81
N GLN A 122 20.67 12.05 20.73
CA GLN A 122 19.55 12.95 20.44
C GLN A 122 18.28 12.39 21.08
N MET A 123 18.09 12.72 22.37
CA MET A 123 16.99 12.16 23.18
C MET A 123 15.70 12.97 23.14
N ASN A 124 15.72 14.19 22.57
CA ASN A 124 14.53 15.02 22.39
C ASN A 124 14.03 14.90 20.94
N LEU A 125 13.12 13.97 20.74
CA LEU A 125 12.61 13.53 19.45
C LEU A 125 11.21 14.10 19.21
N VAL A 126 10.95 14.55 17.99
CA VAL A 126 9.61 14.94 17.57
C VAL A 126 9.30 14.26 16.26
N LEU A 127 8.22 13.47 16.25
CA LEU A 127 7.72 12.84 15.05
C LEU A 127 6.63 13.72 14.44
N ILE A 128 6.80 14.08 13.17
CA ILE A 128 5.81 14.87 12.42
C ILE A 128 5.23 13.94 11.36
N ALA A 129 3.92 13.72 11.40
CA ALA A 129 3.20 12.85 10.48
C ALA A 129 2.03 13.60 9.84
N ALA A 130 1.81 13.35 8.56
CA ALA A 130 0.77 14.01 7.77
C ALA A 130 -0.20 13.01 7.14
N GLY A 131 -1.49 13.36 7.12
CA GLY A 131 -2.51 12.55 6.46
C GLY A 131 -2.61 11.12 7.00
N ASP A 132 -2.52 10.17 6.08
CA ASP A 132 -2.71 8.72 6.31
C ASP A 132 -1.55 8.07 7.08
N THR A 133 -0.45 8.80 7.29
CA THR A 133 0.74 8.30 8.01
C THR A 133 0.64 8.51 9.51
N ALA A 134 -0.29 9.35 9.98
CA ALA A 134 -0.45 9.65 11.40
C ALA A 134 -0.79 8.42 12.28
N PRO A 135 -1.67 7.49 11.85
CA PRO A 135 -1.91 6.25 12.61
C PRO A 135 -0.64 5.40 12.75
N VAL A 136 0.15 5.28 11.68
CA VAL A 136 1.41 4.51 11.70
C VAL A 136 2.42 5.15 12.66
N ALA A 137 2.54 6.48 12.62
CA ALA A 137 3.39 7.23 13.53
C ALA A 137 2.98 7.07 15.00
N ALA A 138 1.68 7.16 15.31
CA ALA A 138 1.16 6.93 16.65
C ALA A 138 1.43 5.50 17.14
N ASN A 139 1.24 4.50 16.28
CA ASN A 139 1.53 3.11 16.59
C ASN A 139 3.03 2.87 16.84
N ALA A 140 3.90 3.48 16.04
CA ALA A 140 5.36 3.41 16.23
C ALA A 140 5.79 4.03 17.57
N ILE A 141 5.21 5.17 17.97
CA ILE A 141 5.47 5.77 19.29
C ILE A 141 4.97 4.85 20.41
N ALA A 142 3.78 4.27 20.28
CA ALA A 142 3.26 3.34 21.28
C ALA A 142 4.18 2.12 21.46
N ALA A 143 4.74 1.59 20.37
CA ALA A 143 5.76 0.54 20.42
C ALA A 143 7.05 1.02 21.09
N TRP A 144 7.56 2.19 20.70
CA TRP A 144 8.75 2.79 21.29
C TRP A 144 8.64 2.96 22.82
N GLN A 145 7.50 3.46 23.32
CA GLN A 145 7.25 3.61 24.75
C GLN A 145 7.19 2.27 25.48
N ARG A 146 6.55 1.26 24.87
CA ARG A 146 6.44 -0.08 25.44
C ARG A 146 7.82 -0.73 25.61
N ASP A 147 8.68 -0.59 24.61
CA ASP A 147 9.97 -1.28 24.59
C ASP A 147 10.99 -0.62 25.51
N ARG A 148 10.92 0.70 25.69
CA ARG A 148 11.90 1.45 26.50
C ARG A 148 11.43 1.82 27.91
N GLY A 149 10.12 1.83 28.16
CA GLY A 149 9.56 2.32 29.43
C GLY A 149 9.82 3.80 29.69
N GLU A 150 10.21 4.57 28.67
CA GLU A 150 10.46 6.01 28.75
C GLU A 150 9.25 6.78 28.19
N GLU A 151 8.61 7.58 29.05
CA GLU A 151 7.48 8.43 28.67
C GLU A 151 7.93 9.80 28.13
N LYS A 152 9.18 10.19 28.42
CA LYS A 152 9.71 11.53 28.15
C LYS A 152 10.64 11.54 26.94
N GLY A 153 10.82 12.72 26.34
CA GLY A 153 11.76 12.92 25.24
C GLY A 153 11.20 12.60 23.86
N ILE A 154 9.92 12.23 23.75
CA ILE A 154 9.25 12.11 22.45
C ILE A 154 7.95 12.91 22.42
N ALA A 155 7.66 13.54 21.29
CA ALA A 155 6.40 14.23 21.03
C ALA A 155 5.89 13.92 19.62
N LEU A 156 4.58 14.06 19.43
CA LEU A 156 3.91 13.79 18.16
C LEU A 156 3.24 15.06 17.63
N ILE A 157 3.49 15.37 16.36
CA ILE A 157 2.78 16.39 15.61
C ILE A 157 2.08 15.71 14.44
N MET A 158 0.77 15.88 14.39
CA MET A 158 -0.11 15.37 13.36
C MET A 158 -0.61 16.55 12.53
N ILE A 159 -0.53 16.44 11.21
CA ILE A 159 -1.05 17.44 10.28
C ILE A 159 -2.07 16.76 9.37
N ASP A 160 -3.32 17.19 9.44
CA ASP A 160 -4.42 16.61 8.70
C ASP A 160 -4.56 15.08 8.85
N ALA A 161 -4.30 14.60 10.06
CA ALA A 161 -4.29 13.18 10.39
C ALA A 161 -5.65 12.55 10.15
N ARG A 162 -5.64 11.49 9.34
CA ARG A 162 -6.83 10.74 8.95
C ARG A 162 -6.59 9.25 9.06
N GLU A 163 -7.68 8.50 9.24
CA GLU A 163 -7.65 7.05 9.27
C GLU A 163 -7.74 6.51 7.86
N ASN A 164 -6.89 5.52 7.56
CA ASN A 164 -6.92 4.80 6.30
C ASN A 164 -7.54 3.42 6.54
N PRO A 165 -8.69 3.10 5.92
CA PRO A 165 -9.36 1.80 6.08
C PRO A 165 -8.47 0.59 5.77
N ALA A 166 -7.48 0.74 4.88
CA ALA A 166 -6.58 -0.34 4.52
C ALA A 166 -5.60 -0.72 5.64
N LEU A 167 -5.26 0.22 6.53
CA LEU A 167 -4.26 -0.01 7.58
C LEU A 167 -4.86 -0.66 8.84
N GLN A 168 -6.19 -0.69 9.00
CA GLN A 168 -6.86 -1.20 10.21
C GLN A 168 -6.29 -0.63 11.53
N LEU A 169 -5.75 0.58 11.48
CA LEU A 169 -5.15 1.29 12.61
C LEU A 169 -6.10 2.43 13.04
N PRO A 170 -7.01 2.19 14.01
CA PRO A 170 -7.88 3.23 14.54
C PRO A 170 -7.04 4.25 15.32
N LEU A 171 -6.88 5.45 14.76
CA LEU A 171 -6.03 6.50 15.31
C LEU A 171 -6.51 6.91 16.70
N ASP A 172 -7.83 7.04 16.86
CA ASP A 172 -8.46 7.44 18.10
C ASP A 172 -8.16 6.46 19.26
N GLU A 173 -7.95 5.17 18.98
CA GLU A 173 -7.52 4.15 19.95
C GLU A 173 -6.01 4.19 20.20
N LEU A 174 -5.22 4.41 19.15
CA LEU A 174 -3.75 4.49 19.24
C LEU A 174 -3.27 5.68 20.06
N LEU A 175 -4.02 6.78 20.06
CA LEU A 175 -3.68 7.98 20.82
C LEU A 175 -4.02 7.87 22.32
N LYS A 176 -4.89 6.94 22.73
CA LYS A 176 -5.34 6.81 24.13
C LYS A 176 -4.22 6.51 25.12
N PRO A 177 -3.36 5.49 24.88
CA PRO A 177 -2.33 5.12 25.83
C PRO A 177 -1.11 6.04 25.78
N LEU A 178 -1.07 7.00 24.85
CA LEU A 178 0.09 7.86 24.64
C LEU A 178 0.15 8.99 25.67
N ASP A 179 1.00 8.83 26.68
CA ASP A 179 1.33 9.91 27.62
C ASP A 179 2.48 10.78 27.10
N ILE A 180 2.25 11.42 25.95
CA ILE A 180 3.21 12.34 25.34
C ILE A 180 2.51 13.61 24.89
N ARG A 181 3.29 14.66 24.62
CA ARG A 181 2.75 15.90 24.02
C ARG A 181 2.34 15.62 22.58
N ILE A 182 1.07 15.88 22.27
CA ILE A 182 0.47 15.65 20.95
C ILE A 182 -0.12 16.95 20.43
N LEU A 183 0.29 17.36 19.24
CA LEU A 183 -0.33 18.45 18.49
C LEU A 183 -1.09 17.88 17.29
N ASP A 184 -2.40 18.08 17.24
CA ASP A 184 -3.26 17.76 16.11
C ASP A 184 -3.63 19.04 15.35
N LEU A 185 -2.99 19.26 14.20
CA LEU A 185 -3.26 20.40 13.32
C LEU A 185 -4.26 20.01 12.23
N ILE A 186 -5.36 20.76 12.17
CA ILE A 186 -6.40 20.62 11.15
C ILE A 186 -6.31 21.84 10.26
N THR A 187 -5.89 21.65 9.02
CA THR A 187 -5.82 22.69 8.01
C THR A 187 -7.14 22.76 7.24
N ARG A 188 -7.26 23.75 6.36
CA ARG A 188 -8.43 23.90 5.49
C ARG A 188 -8.60 22.71 4.52
N ASP A 189 -7.51 22.03 4.18
CA ASP A 189 -7.49 20.95 3.18
C ASP A 189 -7.74 19.57 3.83
N ASN A 190 -7.99 19.55 5.14
CA ASN A 190 -8.36 18.35 5.85
C ASN A 190 -9.62 17.72 5.24
N ARG A 191 -9.55 16.40 4.98
CA ARG A 191 -10.64 15.65 4.34
C ARG A 191 -11.60 15.01 5.35
N MET A 192 -11.34 15.14 6.64
CA MET A 192 -12.21 14.59 7.68
C MET A 192 -13.43 15.48 7.91
N THR A 193 -14.51 14.85 8.30
CA THR A 193 -15.73 15.55 8.68
C THR A 193 -15.55 16.25 10.03
N GLN A 194 -16.28 17.35 10.24
CA GLN A 194 -16.30 18.04 11.53
C GLN A 194 -16.74 17.14 12.69
N TRP A 195 -17.63 16.17 12.41
CA TRP A 195 -18.03 15.19 13.42
C TRP A 195 -16.85 14.33 13.87
N GLN A 196 -16.06 13.78 12.94
CA GLN A 196 -14.89 12.96 13.28
C GLN A 196 -13.85 13.76 14.06
N LEU A 197 -13.56 14.99 13.64
CA LEU A 197 -12.60 15.88 14.33
C LEU A 197 -13.05 16.20 15.76
N ASN A 198 -14.34 16.50 15.93
CA ASN A 198 -14.94 16.74 17.25
C ASN A 198 -14.98 15.47 18.11
N ASN A 199 -15.22 14.30 17.50
CA ASN A 199 -15.20 13.02 18.20
C ASN A 199 -13.81 12.74 18.78
N ARG A 200 -12.75 12.86 17.97
CA ARG A 200 -11.35 12.68 18.40
C ARG A 200 -11.02 13.60 19.58
N ARG A 201 -11.30 14.90 19.45
CA ARG A 201 -11.11 15.88 20.53
C ARG A 201 -11.91 15.54 21.78
N GLY A 202 -13.17 15.14 21.60
CA GLY A 202 -14.05 14.72 22.69
C GLY A 202 -13.54 13.48 23.41
N MET A 203 -12.99 12.51 22.69
CA MET A 203 -12.38 11.32 23.25
C MET A 203 -11.15 11.63 24.11
N MET A 204 -10.22 12.44 23.58
CA MET A 204 -9.03 12.84 24.33
C MET A 204 -9.39 13.59 25.61
N LYS A 205 -10.42 14.46 25.55
CA LYS A 205 -10.95 15.15 26.73
C LYS A 205 -11.54 14.18 27.76
N ARG A 206 -12.29 13.15 27.33
CA ARG A 206 -12.88 12.14 28.24
C ARG A 206 -11.82 11.29 28.94
N GLN A 207 -10.64 11.17 28.35
CA GLN A 207 -9.51 10.46 28.93
C GLN A 207 -8.60 11.34 29.77
N HIS A 208 -8.95 12.62 29.94
CA HIS A 208 -8.11 13.59 30.66
C HIS A 208 -6.70 13.69 30.08
N ASN A 209 -6.55 13.51 28.76
CA ASN A 209 -5.27 13.68 28.10
C ASN A 209 -4.98 15.19 27.89
N ASP A 210 -4.47 15.84 28.94
CA ASP A 210 -4.08 17.25 28.95
C ASP A 210 -2.85 17.54 28.07
N ASN A 211 -2.19 16.48 27.58
CA ASN A 211 -1.05 16.57 26.67
C ASN A 211 -1.47 16.66 25.19
N TYR A 212 -2.75 16.42 24.89
CA TYR A 212 -3.33 16.54 23.55
C TYR A 212 -3.87 17.94 23.27
N MET A 213 -3.44 18.53 22.14
CA MET A 213 -3.89 19.84 21.69
C MET A 213 -4.32 19.78 20.24
N GLN A 214 -5.59 20.07 19.98
CA GLN A 214 -6.13 20.18 18.63
C GLN A 214 -6.31 21.65 18.24
N ILE A 215 -5.77 22.03 17.08
CA ILE A 215 -5.85 23.40 16.55
C ILE A 215 -6.34 23.36 15.11
N VAL A 216 -7.40 24.12 14.84
CA VAL A 216 -7.89 24.37 13.47
C VAL A 216 -7.21 25.63 12.93
N LEU A 217 -6.67 25.53 11.71
CA LEU A 217 -5.98 26.58 11.00
C LEU A 217 -6.70 26.89 9.69
N ASN A 218 -6.65 28.15 9.27
CA ASN A 218 -7.17 28.58 7.97
C ASN A 218 -6.16 28.36 6.82
N GLY A 219 -4.94 27.91 7.13
CA GLY A 219 -3.90 27.60 6.14
C GLY A 219 -4.21 26.32 5.35
N ALA A 220 -3.50 26.12 4.23
CA ALA A 220 -3.70 25.01 3.31
C ALA A 220 -2.56 23.98 3.44
N GLY A 221 -2.80 22.85 4.10
CA GLY A 221 -1.82 21.76 4.19
C GLY A 221 -0.60 22.06 5.07
N ALA A 222 0.39 21.17 4.97
CA ALA A 222 1.57 21.12 5.86
C ALA A 222 2.64 22.16 5.53
N ASP A 223 2.76 22.52 4.25
CA ASP A 223 3.72 23.46 3.70
C ASP A 223 3.28 24.93 3.83
N ASP A 224 2.00 25.17 4.15
CA ASP A 224 1.49 26.52 4.38
C ASP A 224 2.28 27.26 5.49
N PRO A 225 2.68 28.52 5.25
CA PRO A 225 3.45 29.30 6.22
C PRO A 225 2.81 29.43 7.60
N ALA A 226 1.48 29.44 7.71
CA ALA A 226 0.79 29.49 9.00
C ALA A 226 0.90 28.14 9.73
N THR A 227 0.78 27.02 9.02
CA THR A 227 1.03 25.68 9.56
C THR A 227 2.46 25.56 10.08
N VAL A 228 3.46 25.89 9.25
CA VAL A 228 4.88 25.86 9.64
C VAL A 228 5.17 26.77 10.84
N ARG A 229 4.61 27.98 10.86
CA ARG A 229 4.76 28.92 12.00
C ARG A 229 4.15 28.34 13.27
N ARG A 230 3.00 27.70 13.18
CA ARG A 230 2.32 27.07 14.31
C ARG A 230 3.14 25.92 14.88
N VAL A 231 3.59 25.00 14.02
CA VAL A 231 4.48 23.89 14.40
C VAL A 231 5.72 24.42 15.11
N ARG A 232 6.42 25.40 14.52
CA ARG A 232 7.62 25.99 15.13
C ARG A 232 7.35 26.64 16.48
N GLY A 233 6.26 27.38 16.60
CA GLY A 233 5.86 28.01 17.87
C GLY A 233 5.59 26.96 18.96
N TRP A 234 4.87 25.91 18.60
CA TRP A 234 4.57 24.81 19.50
C TRP A 234 5.85 24.07 19.93
N LEU A 235 6.74 23.74 18.99
CA LEU A 235 8.03 23.10 19.29
C LEU A 235 8.85 23.89 20.32
N ARG A 236 8.92 25.22 20.16
CA ARG A 236 9.65 26.10 21.10
C ARG A 236 9.04 26.11 22.50
N GLN A 237 7.73 25.92 22.61
CA GLN A 237 7.03 26.01 23.88
C GLN A 237 6.97 24.67 24.61
N TYR A 238 6.79 23.56 23.88
CA TYR A 238 6.46 22.26 24.46
C TYR A 238 7.52 21.17 24.22
N ALA A 239 8.43 21.38 23.26
CA ALA A 239 9.43 20.39 22.88
C ALA A 239 10.85 20.98 22.85
N ALA A 240 11.13 22.10 23.52
CA ALA A 240 12.47 22.73 23.48
C ALA A 240 13.61 21.84 24.02
N GLY A 241 13.25 20.77 24.74
CA GLY A 241 14.19 19.90 25.44
C GLY A 241 14.65 20.53 26.76
N THR A 242 15.20 19.70 27.64
CA THR A 242 15.81 20.12 28.89
C THR A 242 17.22 19.54 28.94
N GLU A 243 18.21 20.34 29.31
CA GLU A 243 19.56 19.82 29.56
C GLU A 243 19.51 18.90 30.78
N LEU A 244 20.11 17.71 30.66
CA LEU A 244 20.31 16.83 31.80
C LEU A 244 21.50 17.37 32.61
N PRO A 245 21.34 17.63 33.92
CA PRO A 245 22.40 18.14 34.78
C PRO A 245 23.52 17.12 35.03
#